data_AF-A0A1I6QAL1-F1
#
_entry.id   AF-A0A1I6QAL1-F1
#
_cell.length_a   1.000
_cell.length_b   1.000
_cell.length_c   1.000
_cell.angle_alpha   90.00
_cell.angle_beta   90.00
_cell.angle_gamma   90.00
#
_symmetry.space_group_name_H-M   'P 1'
#
loop_
_entity.id
_entity.type
_entity.pdbx_description
1 polymer ?
#
loop_
_entity_poly.entity_id
_entity_poly.type
_entity_poly.pdbx_seq_one_letter_code
_entity_poly.pdbx_strand_id
1 'polypeptide(L)'
;MWLMVLFLGLGIGLGLLSDLTIPAVYSNYLSLAILAAFDTLLGGIRAHFEHVFNQYIFVTGFFFNITLAVLLTFIGEQLGVDLYLAAVFAFGWRLFQNIAIIRRRLFDKWQQQKVLKKQNQSSSTAE
;
A
#
# COMPACT_ATOMS: atom_id res chain seq x y z
N MET A 1 3.64 6.56 16.57
CA MET A 1 3.86 5.11 16.39
C MET A 1 2.86 4.27 17.16
N TRP A 2 2.58 4.55 18.45
CA TRP A 2 1.55 3.86 19.24
C TRP A 2 0.14 3.85 18.62
N LEU A 3 -0.27 4.96 18.01
CA LEU A 3 -1.59 5.09 17.40
C LEU A 3 -1.83 4.05 16.27
N MET A 4 -0.84 3.82 15.39
CA MET A 4 -0.94 2.84 14.30
C MET A 4 -1.05 1.41 14.83
N VAL A 5 -0.25 1.07 15.83
CA VAL A 5 -0.28 -0.26 16.46
C VAL A 5 -1.63 -0.49 17.15
N LEU A 6 -2.16 0.54 17.82
CA LEU A 6 -3.47 0.50 18.46
C LEU A 6 -4.57 0.27 17.43
N PHE A 7 -4.66 1.08 16.37
CA PHE A 7 -5.71 0.91 15.35
C PHE A 7 -5.58 -0.40 14.57
N LEU A 8 -4.37 -0.89 14.33
CA LEU A 8 -4.15 -2.20 13.72
C LEU A 8 -4.64 -3.33 14.63
N GLY A 9 -4.28 -3.29 15.92
CA GLY A 9 -4.74 -4.26 16.91
C GLY A 9 -6.25 -4.23 17.10
N LEU A 10 -6.85 -3.03 17.11
CA LEU A 10 -8.30 -2.85 17.18
C LEU A 10 -9.00 -3.41 15.94
N GLY A 11 -8.50 -3.13 14.74
CA GLY A 11 -9.07 -3.65 13.49
C GLY A 11 -8.99 -5.17 13.39
N ILE A 12 -7.83 -5.76 13.72
CA ILE A 12 -7.66 -7.23 13.75
C ILE A 12 -8.56 -7.84 14.82
N GLY A 13 -8.57 -7.27 16.02
CA GLY A 13 -9.40 -7.74 17.13
C GLY A 13 -10.89 -7.71 16.78
N LEU A 14 -11.37 -6.61 16.22
CA LEU A 14 -12.75 -6.50 15.74
C LEU A 14 -13.05 -7.55 14.68
N GLY A 15 -12.18 -7.72 13.68
CA GLY A 15 -12.39 -8.69 12.61
C GLY A 15 -12.41 -10.15 13.07
N LEU A 16 -11.58 -10.52 14.05
CA LEU A 16 -11.51 -11.90 14.57
C LEU A 16 -12.60 -12.21 15.61
N LEU A 17 -13.04 -11.21 16.38
CA LEU A 17 -14.04 -11.39 17.43
C LEU A 17 -15.47 -11.17 16.95
N SER A 18 -15.67 -10.68 15.73
CA SER A 18 -17.00 -10.50 15.16
C SER A 18 -17.34 -11.63 14.20
N ASP A 19 -18.50 -12.28 14.41
CA ASP A 19 -19.11 -13.24 13.47
C ASP A 19 -19.71 -12.52 12.23
N LEU A 20 -19.08 -11.42 11.82
CA LEU A 20 -19.55 -10.54 10.77
C LEU A 20 -19.23 -11.15 9.41
N THR A 21 -20.16 -11.96 8.92
CA THR A 21 -20.09 -12.50 7.56
C THR A 21 -20.47 -11.40 6.57
N ILE A 22 -19.55 -11.09 5.66
CA ILE A 22 -19.82 -10.15 4.56
C ILE A 22 -20.79 -10.84 3.59
N PRO A 23 -21.99 -10.30 3.34
CA PRO A 23 -22.89 -10.84 2.33
C PRO A 23 -22.22 -10.86 0.95
N ALA A 24 -22.49 -11.89 0.15
CA ALA A 24 -21.84 -12.08 -1.16
C ALA A 24 -21.96 -10.85 -2.08
N VAL A 25 -23.07 -10.12 -1.98
CA VAL A 25 -23.34 -8.88 -2.75
C VAL A 25 -22.28 -7.79 -2.49
N TYR A 26 -21.73 -7.71 -1.28
CA TYR A 26 -20.74 -6.69 -0.91
C TYR A 26 -19.29 -7.16 -1.06
N SER A 27 -19.06 -8.41 -1.47
CA SER A 27 -17.73 -9.01 -1.55
C SER A 27 -16.80 -8.27 -2.52
N ASN A 28 -17.31 -7.88 -3.70
CA ASN A 28 -16.54 -7.15 -4.72
C ASN A 28 -16.15 -5.75 -4.23
N TYR A 29 -17.09 -5.05 -3.60
CA TYR A 29 -16.88 -3.73 -3.01
C TYR A 29 -15.80 -3.75 -1.92
N LEU A 30 -15.89 -4.71 -1.00
CA LEU A 30 -14.90 -4.88 0.06
C LEU A 30 -13.52 -5.24 -0.52
N SER A 31 -13.48 -6.20 -1.45
CA SER A 31 -12.23 -6.66 -2.07
C SER A 31 -11.50 -5.50 -2.74
N LEU A 32 -12.23 -4.66 -3.49
CA LEU A 32 -11.63 -3.52 -4.16
C LEU A 32 -11.24 -2.39 -3.19
N ALA A 33 -12.04 -2.15 -2.13
CA ALA A 33 -11.69 -1.21 -1.07
C ALA A 33 -10.38 -1.60 -0.38
N ILE A 34 -10.21 -2.88 -0.02
CA ILE A 34 -8.98 -3.43 0.56
C ILE A 34 -7.81 -3.25 -0.42
N LEU A 35 -8.01 -3.57 -1.70
CA LEU A 35 -6.98 -3.43 -2.72
C LEU A 35 -6.51 -1.97 -2.86
N ALA A 36 -7.44 -1.02 -2.90
CA ALA A 36 -7.15 0.42 -2.98
C ALA A 36 -6.45 0.96 -1.72
N ALA A 37 -6.87 0.48 -0.54
CA ALA A 37 -6.20 0.79 0.72
C ALA A 37 -4.75 0.30 0.70
N PHE A 38 -4.52 -0.93 0.23
CA PHE A 38 -3.20 -1.54 0.15
C PHE A 38 -2.29 -0.86 -0.89
N ASP A 39 -2.83 -0.46 -2.05
CA ASP A 39 -2.10 0.36 -3.03
C ASP A 39 -1.60 1.67 -2.40
N THR A 40 -2.46 2.34 -1.62
CA THR A 40 -2.08 3.59 -0.95
C THR A 40 -1.03 3.36 0.14
N LEU A 41 -1.15 2.28 0.92
CA LEU A 41 -0.15 1.90 1.92
C LEU A 41 1.23 1.69 1.28
N LEU A 42 1.30 0.92 0.19
CA LEU A 42 2.54 0.70 -0.54
C LEU A 42 3.06 1.97 -1.21
N GLY A 43 2.17 2.81 -1.75
CA GLY A 43 2.53 4.12 -2.28
C GLY A 43 3.16 5.03 -1.20
N GLY A 44 2.64 4.99 0.02
CA GLY A 44 3.21 5.69 1.18
C GLY A 44 4.59 5.17 1.56
N ILE A 45 4.78 3.84 1.61
CA ILE A 45 6.09 3.22 1.86
C ILE A 45 7.09 3.62 0.77
N ARG A 46 6.70 3.56 -0.51
CA ARG A 46 7.52 4.01 -1.63
C ARG A 46 7.95 5.47 -1.45
N ALA A 47 7.01 6.37 -1.19
CA ALA A 47 7.28 7.79 -1.00
C ALA A 47 8.22 8.03 0.20
N HIS A 48 8.13 7.22 1.25
CA HIS A 48 9.06 7.27 2.38
C HIS A 48 10.50 6.89 1.98
N PHE A 49 10.68 5.80 1.22
CA PHE A 49 12.00 5.41 0.70
C PHE A 49 12.60 6.44 -0.26
N GLU A 50 11.75 7.16 -0.99
CA GLU A 50 12.14 8.22 -1.93
C GLU A 50 12.26 9.59 -1.27
N HIS A 51 12.08 9.70 0.06
CA HIS A 51 12.18 10.96 0.81
C HIS A 51 11.21 12.07 0.36
N VAL A 52 10.08 11.69 -0.25
CA VAL A 52 9.02 12.58 -0.74
C VAL A 52 7.67 12.33 -0.05
N PHE A 53 7.69 11.68 1.11
CA PHE A 53 6.47 11.38 1.86
C PHE A 53 5.81 12.64 2.43
N ASN A 54 4.52 12.79 2.14
CA ASN A 54 3.68 13.83 2.73
C ASN A 54 2.43 13.19 3.34
N GLN A 55 2.24 13.40 4.66
CA GLN A 55 1.13 12.82 5.41
C GLN A 55 -0.24 13.23 4.90
N TYR A 56 -0.41 14.48 4.45
CA TYR A 56 -1.70 14.98 3.96
C TYR A 56 -2.06 14.28 2.66
N ILE A 57 -1.11 14.19 1.72
CA ILE A 57 -1.30 13.50 0.43
C ILE A 57 -1.61 12.02 0.64
N PHE A 58 -0.93 11.38 1.60
CA PHE A 58 -1.19 9.98 1.96
C PHE A 58 -2.62 9.79 2.50
N VAL A 59 -3.03 10.59 3.49
CA VAL A 59 -4.35 10.47 4.12
C VAL A 59 -5.46 10.81 3.13
N THR A 60 -5.34 11.89 2.37
CA THR A 60 -6.34 12.25 1.35
C THR A 60 -6.40 11.19 0.26
N GLY A 61 -5.24 10.69 -0.19
CA GLY A 61 -5.16 9.62 -1.17
C GLY A 61 -5.81 8.33 -0.70
N PHE A 62 -5.66 7.97 0.58
CA PHE A 62 -6.23 6.74 1.15
C PHE A 62 -7.76 6.73 1.04
N PHE A 63 -8.41 7.77 1.57
CA PHE A 63 -9.86 7.87 1.52
C PHE A 63 -10.37 8.08 0.09
N PHE A 64 -9.69 8.91 -0.70
CA PHE A 64 -10.09 9.19 -2.07
C PHE A 64 -10.00 7.94 -2.97
N ASN A 65 -8.90 7.18 -2.88
CA ASN A 65 -8.70 5.96 -3.68
C ASN A 65 -9.71 4.86 -3.33
N ILE A 66 -10.00 4.66 -2.03
CA ILE A 66 -10.99 3.68 -1.58
C ILE A 66 -12.39 4.09 -2.05
N THR A 67 -12.74 5.36 -1.87
CA THR A 67 -14.03 5.90 -2.32
C THR A 67 -14.17 5.74 -3.83
N LEU A 68 -13.13 6.10 -4.59
CA LEU A 68 -13.11 5.98 -6.04
C LEU A 68 -13.25 4.53 -6.49
N ALA A 69 -12.56 3.59 -5.85
CA ALA A 69 -12.69 2.16 -6.10
C ALA A 69 -14.14 1.69 -5.93
N VAL A 70 -14.72 1.93 -4.75
CA VAL A 70 -16.09 1.53 -4.42
C VAL A 70 -17.09 2.18 -5.38
N LEU A 71 -16.91 3.46 -5.71
CA LEU A 71 -17.76 4.17 -6.67
C LEU A 71 -17.64 3.58 -8.09
N LEU A 72 -16.45 3.21 -8.56
CA LEU A 72 -16.28 2.57 -9.86
C LEU A 72 -16.98 1.21 -9.92
N THR A 73 -16.84 0.39 -8.87
CA THR A 73 -17.54 -0.90 -8.78
C THR A 73 -19.05 -0.68 -8.77
N PHE A 74 -19.53 0.28 -7.98
CA PHE A 74 -20.95 0.62 -7.93
C PHE A 74 -21.49 1.04 -9.30
N ILE A 75 -20.80 1.97 -9.97
CA ILE A 75 -21.19 2.43 -11.30
C ILE A 75 -21.17 1.27 -12.30
N GLY A 76 -20.17 0.38 -12.21
CA GLY A 76 -20.07 -0.81 -13.06
C GLY A 76 -21.29 -1.71 -12.94
N GLU A 77 -21.67 -2.03 -11.71
CA GLU A 77 -22.85 -2.84 -11.43
C GLU A 77 -24.14 -2.19 -11.95
N GLN A 78 -24.30 -0.87 -11.77
CA GLN A 78 -25.50 -0.16 -12.26
C GLN A 78 -25.57 -0.06 -13.78
N LEU A 79 -24.43 0.07 -14.45
CA LEU A 79 -24.35 0.14 -15.92
C LEU A 79 -24.31 -1.25 -16.58
N GLY A 80 -24.23 -2.33 -15.81
CA GLY A 80 -24.09 -3.69 -16.32
C GLY A 80 -22.75 -3.96 -17.01
N VAL A 81 -21.69 -3.24 -16.62
CA VAL A 81 -20.33 -3.37 -17.18
C VAL A 81 -19.33 -3.81 -16.11
N ASP A 82 -18.32 -4.58 -16.49
CA ASP A 82 -17.32 -5.11 -15.55
C ASP A 82 -16.22 -4.08 -15.20
N LEU A 83 -16.64 -2.93 -14.63
CA LEU A 83 -15.70 -1.95 -14.10
C LEU A 83 -14.98 -2.45 -12.85
N TYR A 84 -15.51 -3.47 -12.18
CA TYR A 84 -14.81 -4.15 -11.10
C TYR A 84 -13.47 -4.70 -11.59
N LEU A 85 -13.46 -5.50 -12.66
CA LEU A 85 -12.22 -6.07 -13.20
C LEU A 85 -11.27 -4.98 -13.71
N ALA A 86 -11.79 -3.94 -14.36
CA ALA A 86 -10.99 -2.80 -14.81
C ALA A 86 -10.31 -2.09 -13.63
N ALA A 87 -11.03 -1.86 -12.53
CA ALA A 87 -10.48 -1.27 -11.32
C ALA A 87 -9.46 -2.20 -10.67
N VAL A 88 -9.77 -3.50 -10.51
CA VAL A 88 -8.82 -4.49 -9.99
C VAL A 88 -7.52 -4.48 -10.78
N PHE A 89 -7.60 -4.44 -12.11
CA PHE A 89 -6.42 -4.37 -12.96
C PHE A 89 -5.63 -3.06 -12.76
N ALA A 90 -6.30 -1.91 -12.75
CA ALA A 90 -5.64 -0.61 -12.59
C ALA A 90 -4.99 -0.43 -11.21
N PHE A 91 -5.67 -0.82 -10.14
CA PHE A 91 -5.12 -0.82 -8.78
C PHE A 91 -4.03 -1.89 -8.64
N GLY A 92 -4.23 -3.09 -9.18
CA GLY A 92 -3.26 -4.18 -9.18
C GLY A 92 -1.96 -3.80 -9.89
N TRP A 93 -2.05 -3.16 -11.06
CA TRP A 93 -0.88 -2.65 -11.78
C TRP A 93 -0.09 -1.65 -10.94
N ARG A 94 -0.76 -0.69 -10.31
CA ARG A 94 -0.11 0.29 -9.41
C ARG A 94 0.53 -0.38 -8.20
N LEU A 95 -0.13 -1.37 -7.64
CA LEU A 95 0.37 -2.15 -6.52
C LEU A 95 1.68 -2.88 -6.86
N PHE A 96 1.72 -3.57 -8.00
CA PHE A 96 2.95 -4.24 -8.46
C PHE A 96 4.07 -3.25 -8.79
N GLN A 97 3.74 -2.12 -9.41
CA GLN A 97 4.69 -1.02 -9.66
C GLN A 97 5.31 -0.50 -8.35
N ASN A 98 4.47 -0.23 -7.34
CA ASN A 98 4.92 0.22 -6.03
C ASN A 98 5.89 -0.78 -5.39
N ILE A 99 5.56 -2.07 -5.40
CA ILE A 99 6.42 -3.14 -4.88
C ILE A 99 7.75 -3.20 -5.64
N ALA A 100 7.72 -3.12 -6.98
CA ALA A 100 8.92 -3.18 -7.80
C ALA A 100 9.89 -2.04 -7.47
N ILE A 101 9.38 -0.82 -7.28
CA ILE A 101 10.19 0.35 -6.90
C ILE A 101 10.76 0.17 -5.49
N ILE A 102 9.93 -0.21 -4.50
CA ILE A 102 10.38 -0.43 -3.11
C ILE A 102 11.52 -1.45 -3.08
N ARG A 103 11.33 -2.60 -3.75
CA ARG A 103 12.35 -3.67 -3.84
C ARG A 103 13.67 -3.13 -4.42
N ARG A 104 13.60 -2.36 -5.51
CA ARG A 104 14.79 -1.77 -6.14
C ARG A 104 15.51 -0.81 -5.21
N ARG A 105 14.79 0.12 -4.57
CA ARG A 105 15.37 1.09 -3.64
C ARG A 105 16.02 0.42 -2.43
N LEU A 106 15.41 -0.63 -1.90
CA LEU A 106 15.96 -1.40 -0.80
C LEU A 106 17.29 -2.06 -1.19
N PHE A 107 17.36 -2.64 -2.39
CA PHE A 107 18.56 -3.23 -2.93
C PHE A 107 19.68 -2.20 -3.15
N ASP A 108 19.36 -1.05 -3.76
CA ASP A 108 20.32 0.04 -4.02
C ASP A 108 20.93 0.56 -2.70
N LYS A 109 20.10 0.79 -1.67
CA LYS A 109 20.56 1.21 -0.34
C LYS A 109 21.48 0.17 0.30
N TRP A 110 21.15 -1.11 0.19
CA TRP A 110 21.98 -2.19 0.72
C TRP A 110 23.35 -2.28 0.02
N GLN A 111 23.37 -2.08 -1.30
CA GLN A 111 24.61 -2.11 -2.07
C GLN A 111 25.53 -0.92 -1.73
N GLN A 112 24.97 0.28 -1.58
CA GLN A 112 25.73 1.46 -1.14
C GLN A 112 26.36 1.27 0.24
N GLN A 113 25.63 0.70 1.21
CA GLN A 113 26.17 0.44 2.55
C GLN A 113 27.36 -0.52 2.53
N LYS A 114 27.36 -1.53 1.66
CA LYS A 114 28.51 -2.44 1.50
C LYS A 114 29.75 -1.72 0.99
N VAL A 115 29.59 -0.81 0.03
CA VAL A 115 30.70 -0.02 -0.52
C VAL A 115 31.29 0.91 0.55
N LEU A 116 30.44 1.63 1.29
CA LEU A 116 30.87 2.54 2.36
C LEU A 116 31.64 1.80 3.47
N LYS A 117 31.14 0.62 3.88
CA LYS A 117 31.82 -0.19 4.90
C LYS A 117 33.20 -0.66 4.45
N LYS A 118 33.36 -1.00 3.17
CA LYS A 118 34.66 -1.42 2.59
C LYS A 118 35.67 -0.26 2.54
N GLN A 119 35.22 0.96 2.23
CA GLN A 119 36.08 2.16 2.20
C GLN A 119 36.59 2.58 3.59
N ASN A 120 35.71 2.54 4.61
CA ASN A 120 36.10 2.87 5.99
C ASN A 120 37.09 1.85 6.56
N GLN A 121 36.99 0.58 6.16
CA GLN A 121 37.90 -0.46 6.62
C GLN A 121 39.30 -0.33 5.99
N SER A 122 39.40 0.07 4.72
CA SER A 122 40.70 0.30 4.06
C SER A 122 41.44 1.55 4.56
N SER A 123 40.71 2.58 5.00
CA SER A 123 41.31 3.81 5.54
C SER A 123 41.85 3.61 6.96
N SER A 124 41.15 2.84 7.80
CA SER A 124 41.62 2.49 9.17
C SER A 124 42.83 1.55 9.21
N THR A 125 43.15 0.83 8.13
CA THR A 125 44.37 0.00 8.02
C THR A 125 45.56 0.74 7.40
N ALA A 126 45.34 1.95 6.88
CA ALA A 126 46.39 2.77 6.27
C ALA A 126 46.95 3.84 7.24
N GLU A 127 46.30 4.05 8.39
CA GLU A 127 46.79 4.81 9.55
C GLU A 127 47.45 3.88 10.58
#